data_AF-A0A2P6C6H8-F1
#
_entry.id   AF-A0A2P6C6H8-F1
#
_cell.length_a   1.000
_cell.length_b   1.000
_cell.length_c   1.000
_cell.angle_alpha   90.00
_cell.angle_beta   90.00
_cell.angle_gamma   90.00
#
_symmetry.space_group_name_H-M   'P 1'
#
loop_
_entity.id
_entity.type
_entity.pdbx_description
1 polymer ?
#
loop_
_entity_poly.entity_id
_entity_poly.type
_entity_poly.pdbx_seq_one_letter_code
_entity_poly.pdbx_strand_id
1 'polypeptide(L)'
;MVSCLKRKKRLFNKEDWFSRRESRSSLAEDLIKRKLILQMTKKEVLQFLGDEFNDVNSNVWTFYLGKKYVINFKERKLNIIFGDKGKVKQVLIK
;
A
#
# COMPACT_ATOMS: atom_id res chain seq x y z
N MET A 1 25.80 -22.75 0.85
CA MET A 1 25.64 -21.35 1.30
C MET A 1 24.28 -20.86 0.85
N VAL A 2 23.32 -20.75 1.77
CA VAL A 2 22.00 -20.19 1.46
C VAL A 2 22.17 -18.68 1.33
N SER A 3 22.24 -18.18 0.11
CA SER A 3 22.22 -16.75 -0.18
C SER A 3 20.84 -16.23 0.23
N CYS A 4 20.76 -15.72 1.45
CA CYS A 4 19.63 -14.93 1.92
C CYS A 4 19.56 -13.69 1.02
N LEU A 5 18.70 -13.74 -0.01
CA LEU A 5 18.41 -12.60 -0.87
C LEU A 5 17.82 -11.49 0.00
N LYS A 6 18.69 -10.63 0.55
CA LYS A 6 18.29 -9.37 1.18
C LYS A 6 17.60 -8.55 0.10
N ARG A 7 16.27 -8.63 0.06
CA ARG A 7 15.43 -7.82 -0.81
C ARG A 7 15.82 -6.36 -0.59
N LYS A 8 16.39 -5.72 -1.61
CA LYS A 8 16.85 -4.33 -1.55
C LYS A 8 15.65 -3.49 -1.08
N LYS A 9 15.75 -2.87 0.10
CA LYS A 9 14.68 -2.01 0.63
C LYS A 9 14.50 -0.84 -0.34
N ARG A 10 13.37 -0.81 -1.03
CA ARG A 10 13.02 0.27 -1.95
C ARG A 10 12.26 1.32 -1.17
N LEU A 11 12.75 2.55 -1.22
CA LEU A 11 12.07 3.69 -0.62
C LEU A 11 10.76 3.96 -1.36
N PHE A 12 9.74 4.40 -0.64
CA PHE A 12 8.51 4.86 -1.28
C PHE A 12 8.81 6.04 -2.20
N ASN A 13 8.40 5.93 -3.45
CA ASN A 13 8.41 7.00 -4.44
C ASN A 13 7.04 7.01 -5.14
N LYS A 14 6.43 8.20 -5.28
CA LYS A 14 5.09 8.35 -5.86
C LYS A 14 5.06 7.96 -7.34
N GLU A 15 6.05 8.38 -8.12
CA GLU A 15 6.15 8.07 -9.55
C GLU A 15 6.25 6.56 -9.78
N ASP A 16 7.03 5.86 -8.95
CA ASP A 16 7.12 4.41 -8.94
C ASP A 16 5.80 3.74 -8.53
N TRP A 17 5.07 4.32 -7.58
CA TRP A 17 3.75 3.85 -7.16
C TRP A 17 2.73 3.93 -8.30
N PHE A 18 2.76 5.01 -9.09
CA PHE A 18 1.85 5.22 -10.22
C PHE A 18 2.27 4.45 -11.47
N SER A 19 3.56 4.32 -11.75
CA SER A 19 4.06 3.71 -12.99
C SER A 19 3.92 2.19 -13.02
N ARG A 20 4.12 1.48 -11.90
CA ARG A 20 4.23 0.01 -11.89
C ARG A 20 3.44 -0.63 -10.76
N ARG A 21 2.14 -0.86 -10.99
CA ARG A 21 1.22 -1.52 -10.03
C ARG A 21 1.75 -2.85 -9.49
N GLU A 22 2.33 -3.68 -10.35
CA GLU A 22 2.91 -4.99 -9.99
C GLU A 22 4.11 -4.90 -9.01
N SER A 23 4.74 -3.73 -8.90
CA SER A 23 5.89 -3.50 -8.02
C SER A 23 5.55 -2.78 -6.71
N ARG A 24 4.28 -2.42 -6.51
CA ARG A 24 3.81 -1.67 -5.33
C ARG A 24 4.03 -2.42 -4.03
N SER A 25 4.07 -3.76 -4.05
CA SER A 25 4.27 -4.55 -2.84
C SER A 25 5.53 -4.15 -2.04
N SER A 26 6.66 -3.84 -2.69
CA SER A 26 7.86 -3.36 -1.95
C SER A 26 7.71 -1.94 -1.43
N LEU A 27 6.99 -1.08 -2.15
CA LEU A 27 6.78 0.32 -1.77
C LEU A 27 5.80 0.42 -0.59
N ALA A 28 4.78 -0.44 -0.58
CA ALA A 28 3.80 -0.55 0.50
C ALA A 28 4.46 -0.97 1.83
N GLU A 29 5.45 -1.86 1.79
CA GLU A 29 6.22 -2.25 2.98
C GLU A 29 6.96 -1.04 3.59
N ASP A 30 7.57 -0.18 2.76
CA ASP A 30 8.24 1.05 3.23
C ASP A 30 7.22 2.10 3.72
N LEU A 31 6.10 2.25 3.03
CA LEU A 31 4.99 3.14 3.41
C LEU A 31 4.43 2.82 4.80
N ILE A 32 4.23 1.53 5.10
CA ILE A 32 3.78 1.08 6.42
C ILE A 32 4.87 1.31 7.46
N LYS A 33 6.11 0.89 7.16
CA LYS A 33 7.23 0.98 8.10
C LYS A 33 7.51 2.42 8.54
N ARG A 34 7.47 3.36 7.58
CA ARG A 34 7.69 4.79 7.83
C ARG A 34 6.44 5.55 8.26
N LYS A 35 5.28 4.88 8.31
CA LYS A 35 3.98 5.47 8.67
C LYS A 35 3.62 6.68 7.79
N LEU A 36 3.98 6.66 6.50
CA LEU A 36 3.89 7.83 5.61
C LEU A 36 2.48 8.39 5.45
N ILE A 37 1.46 7.53 5.59
CA ILE A 37 0.07 7.90 5.41
C ILE A 37 -0.74 7.86 6.71
N LEU A 38 -0.10 7.59 7.85
CA LEU A 38 -0.80 7.54 9.12
C LEU A 38 -1.33 8.94 9.47
N GLN A 39 -2.54 9.03 10.03
CA GLN A 39 -3.22 10.30 10.31
C GLN A 39 -3.61 11.16 9.09
N MET A 40 -3.29 10.75 7.86
CA MET A 40 -3.80 11.42 6.67
C MET A 40 -5.31 11.26 6.56
N THR A 41 -5.99 12.27 6.04
CA THR A 41 -7.40 12.24 5.66
C THR A 41 -7.61 11.44 4.37
N LYS A 42 -8.85 11.03 4.09
CA LYS A 42 -9.23 10.40 2.81
C LYS A 42 -8.75 11.20 1.59
N LYS A 43 -8.89 12.53 1.63
CA LYS A 43 -8.44 13.43 0.54
C LYS A 43 -6.93 13.42 0.36
N GLU A 44 -6.17 13.49 1.45
CA GLU A 44 -4.70 13.42 1.40
C GLU A 44 -4.23 12.05 0.91
N VAL A 45 -4.85 10.96 1.36
CA VAL A 45 -4.55 9.60 0.86
C VAL A 45 -4.81 9.50 -0.63
N LEU A 46 -5.93 10.05 -1.12
CA LEU A 46 -6.26 10.07 -2.54
C LEU A 46 -5.24 10.86 -3.36
N GLN A 47 -4.80 12.02 -2.87
CA GLN A 47 -3.72 12.80 -3.50
C GLN A 47 -2.35 12.11 -3.43
N PHE A 48 -2.13 11.25 -2.43
CA PHE A 48 -0.84 10.61 -2.19
C PHE A 48 -0.69 9.27 -2.95
N LEU A 49 -1.74 8.45 -2.98
CA LEU A 49 -1.75 7.10 -3.56
C LEU A 49 -2.59 6.98 -4.85
N GLY A 50 -3.38 8.00 -5.16
CA GLY A 50 -4.33 7.99 -6.26
C GLY A 50 -5.69 7.43 -5.87
N ASP A 51 -6.60 7.51 -6.83
CA ASP A 51 -7.88 6.84 -6.76
C ASP A 51 -7.74 5.40 -7.26
N GLU A 52 -8.31 4.46 -6.51
CA GLU A 52 -8.42 3.05 -6.90
C GLU A 52 -9.89 2.60 -6.91
N PHE A 53 -10.78 3.53 -7.25
CA PHE A 53 -12.24 3.37 -7.28
C PHE A 53 -12.81 2.98 -5.91
N ASN A 54 -12.21 3.54 -4.85
CA ASN A 54 -12.67 3.32 -3.49
C ASN A 54 -13.86 4.23 -3.18
N ASP A 55 -14.89 3.72 -2.51
CA ASP A 55 -16.01 4.52 -2.04
C ASP A 55 -15.55 5.52 -0.96
N VAL A 56 -15.81 6.81 -1.19
CA VAL A 56 -15.49 7.88 -0.25
C VAL A 56 -16.19 7.71 1.11
N ASN A 57 -17.35 7.05 1.13
CA ASN A 57 -18.10 6.77 2.36
C ASN A 57 -17.55 5.56 3.12
N SER A 58 -16.79 4.68 2.46
CA SER A 58 -16.17 3.52 3.11
C SER A 58 -15.05 3.93 4.06
N ASN A 59 -14.96 3.25 5.20
CA ASN A 59 -13.84 3.37 6.15
C ASN A 59 -12.73 2.35 5.87
N VAL A 60 -12.86 1.54 4.83
CA VAL A 60 -11.84 0.59 4.38
C VAL A 60 -11.59 0.81 2.91
N TRP A 61 -10.37 1.22 2.56
CA TRP A 61 -9.92 1.33 1.19
C TRP A 61 -8.90 0.24 0.89
N THR A 62 -8.98 -0.29 -0.32
CA THR A 62 -8.09 -1.35 -0.77
C THR A 62 -7.32 -0.88 -1.99
N PHE A 63 -6.01 -1.16 -1.97
CA PHE A 63 -5.12 -0.89 -3.09
C PHE A 63 -4.42 -2.17 -3.55
N TYR A 64 -4.39 -2.40 -4.85
CA TYR A 64 -3.72 -3.53 -5.46
C TYR A 64 -2.20 -3.36 -5.39
N LEU A 65 -1.49 -4.39 -4.94
CA LEU A 65 -0.03 -4.40 -4.76
C LEU A 65 0.73 -5.28 -5.75
N GLY A 66 0.03 -5.94 -6.67
CA GLY A 66 0.61 -6.93 -7.59
C GLY A 66 0.33 -8.37 -7.19
N LYS A 67 0.73 -9.30 -8.07
CA LYS A 67 0.66 -10.75 -7.84
C LYS A 67 1.98 -11.28 -7.29
N LYS A 68 1.89 -12.23 -6.35
CA LYS A 68 3.07 -12.97 -5.89
C LYS A 68 3.20 -14.26 -6.72
N TYR A 69 4.22 -14.35 -7.57
CA TYR A 69 4.50 -15.50 -8.44
C TYR A 69 5.22 -16.64 -7.70
N VAL A 70 4.76 -17.05 -6.51
CA VAL A 70 5.31 -18.25 -5.84
C VAL A 70 4.17 -19.20 -5.52
N ILE A 71 4.12 -20.30 -6.28
CA ILE A 71 3.33 -21.56 -6.13
C ILE A 71 1.80 -21.37 -6.02
N ASN A 72 1.30 -20.38 -5.29
CA ASN A 72 -0.11 -20.01 -5.20
C ASN A 72 -0.29 -18.57 -5.69
N PHE A 73 -1.05 -18.39 -6.77
CA PHE A 73 -1.41 -17.09 -7.36
C PHE A 73 -2.31 -16.31 -6.40
N LYS A 74 -1.71 -15.64 -5.41
CA LYS A 74 -2.44 -14.75 -4.50
C LYS A 74 -2.10 -13.30 -4.80
N GLU A 75 -3.15 -12.53 -5.06
CA GLU A 75 -3.05 -11.08 -5.16
C GLU A 75 -2.72 -10.49 -3.79
N ARG A 76 -1.75 -9.58 -3.74
CA ARG A 76 -1.48 -8.81 -2.53
C ARG A 76 -2.27 -7.51 -2.58
N LYS A 77 -2.87 -7.16 -1.44
CA LYS A 77 -3.66 -5.92 -1.33
C LYS A 77 -3.24 -5.14 -0.09
N LEU A 78 -3.15 -3.82 -0.22
CA LEU A 78 -2.98 -2.88 0.89
C LEU A 78 -4.37 -2.44 1.34
N ASN A 79 -4.70 -2.70 2.60
CA ASN A 79 -5.91 -2.18 3.20
C ASN A 79 -5.58 -1.00 4.10
N ILE A 80 -6.27 0.11 3.88
CA ILE A 80 -6.20 1.32 4.67
C ILE A 80 -7.52 1.42 5.43
N ILE A 81 -7.44 1.47 6.76
CA ILE A 81 -8.58 1.57 7.65
C ILE A 81 -8.61 2.98 8.21
N PHE A 82 -9.70 3.69 7.98
CA PHE A 82 -9.98 5.01 8.51
C PHE A 82 -10.70 4.89 9.85
N GLY A 83 -10.34 5.74 10.81
CA GLY A 83 -11.07 5.89 12.07
C GLY A 83 -12.20 6.90 11.97
N ASP A 84 -12.93 7.08 13.07
CA ASP A 84 -14.16 7.90 13.13
C ASP A 84 -13.93 9.39 12.79
N LYS A 85 -12.69 9.86 12.89
CA LYS A 85 -12.28 11.23 12.50
C LYS A 85 -11.95 11.38 11.00
N GLY A 86 -12.23 10.36 10.18
CA GLY A 86 -11.93 10.36 8.74
C GLY A 86 -10.43 10.29 8.39
N LYS A 87 -9.59 9.90 9.36
CA LYS A 87 -8.13 9.78 9.23
C LYS A 87 -7.67 8.33 9.24
N VAL A 88 -6.55 8.04 8.60
CA VAL A 88 -5.95 6.70 8.60
C VAL A 88 -5.58 6.28 10.02
N LYS A 89 -6.24 5.22 10.48
CA LYS A 89 -6.01 4.56 11.78
C LYS A 89 -5.03 3.39 11.64
N GLN A 90 -5.16 2.61 10.58
CA GLN A 90 -4.37 1.39 10.40
C GLN A 90 -4.13 1.08 8.92
N VAL A 91 -2.98 0.46 8.63
CA VAL A 91 -2.59 0.04 7.28
C VAL A 91 -2.05 -1.38 7.34
N LEU A 92 -2.55 -2.27 6.48
CA LEU A 92 -2.27 -3.70 6.50
C LEU A 92 -2.05 -4.25 5.09
N ILE A 93 -1.14 -5.20 4.92
CA ILE A 93 -1.03 -5.97 3.65
C ILE A 93 -1.71 -7.33 3.85
N LYS A 94 -2.62 -7.71 2.94
CA LYS A 94 -3.29 -9.01 2.89
C LYS A 94 -2.91 -9.80 1.64
#